data_AF-A0A2J4YGW2-F1
#
_entry.id   AF-A0A2J4YGW2-F1
#
_cell.length_a   1.000
_cell.length_b   1.000
_cell.length_c   1.000
_cell.angle_alpha   90.00
_cell.angle_beta   90.00
_cell.angle_gamma   90.00
#
_symmetry.space_group_name_H-M   'P 1'
#
loop_
_entity.id
_entity.type
_entity.pdbx_description
1 polymer ?
#
loop_
_entity_poly.entity_id
_entity_poly.type
_entity_poly.pdbx_seq_one_letter_code
_entity_poly.pdbx_strand_id
1 'polypeptide(L)'
;GKEHVTIAVSGARGGHTVDFRQLAHQGITLVGQTHGFTEGKAVFRADLADNIRLGDASYLALLDAADEYIARNGLSLPEEPEARFFLPDPDCLTQPLTELDLAAAGVSCIIWATGYTTDYRWLKVNAFNEQQRPQHHRGVSSEPGVYFLGLPWLSRRGSTFIWGVWHDAKYIADQIVIQRQYQRYQPSC
;
A
#
# COMPACT_ATOMS: atom_id res chain seq x y z
N GLY A 1 -3.79 3.30 12.94
CA GLY A 1 -4.46 3.94 11.80
C GLY A 1 -3.99 3.27 10.53
N LYS A 2 -4.84 3.16 9.50
CA LYS A 2 -4.42 2.66 8.17
C LYS A 2 -3.41 3.67 7.57
N GLU A 3 -2.14 3.57 7.96
CA GLU A 3 -1.02 4.37 7.43
C GLU A 3 -0.68 3.99 5.98
N HIS A 4 -1.27 2.89 5.49
CA HIS A 4 -1.03 2.38 4.15
C HIS A 4 -2.11 2.90 3.19
N VAL A 5 -1.75 3.89 2.39
CA VAL A 5 -2.53 4.28 1.21
C VAL A 5 -2.07 3.39 0.05
N THR A 6 -2.60 2.17 -0.02
CA THR A 6 -2.31 1.23 -1.10
C THR A 6 -2.73 1.85 -2.43
N ILE A 7 -1.78 2.11 -3.32
CA ILE A 7 -2.09 2.17 -4.75
C ILE A 7 -1.82 0.76 -5.26
N ALA A 8 -2.85 0.06 -5.69
CA ALA A 8 -2.68 -1.14 -6.49
C ALA A 8 -2.46 -0.68 -7.95
N VAL A 9 -1.23 -0.80 -8.44
CA VAL A 9 -0.92 -0.51 -9.85
C VAL A 9 -0.77 -1.85 -10.55
N SER A 10 -1.61 -2.10 -11.56
CA SER A 10 -1.54 -3.37 -12.29
C SER A 10 -0.34 -3.45 -13.24
N GLY A 11 0.18 -2.31 -13.73
CA GLY A 11 1.48 -2.14 -14.40
C GLY A 11 1.74 -2.95 -15.69
N ALA A 12 0.92 -3.97 -15.97
CA ALA A 12 1.03 -4.89 -17.08
C ALA A 12 0.02 -4.52 -18.16
N ARG A 13 0.40 -4.74 -19.43
CA ARG A 13 -0.46 -4.53 -20.62
C ARG A 13 -1.03 -3.11 -20.72
N GLY A 14 -0.24 -2.10 -20.32
CA GLY A 14 -0.68 -0.70 -20.30
C GLY A 14 -1.43 -0.27 -19.04
N GLY A 15 -1.61 -1.17 -18.06
CA GLY A 15 -2.42 -0.92 -16.88
C GLY A 15 -3.91 -1.18 -17.14
N HIS A 16 -4.60 -1.63 -16.10
CA HIS A 16 -6.04 -1.86 -16.09
C HIS A 16 -6.55 -1.71 -14.65
N THR A 17 -7.80 -1.28 -14.53
CA THR A 17 -8.52 -1.24 -13.25
C THR A 17 -8.71 -2.65 -12.72
N VAL A 18 -8.39 -2.85 -11.45
CA VAL A 18 -8.71 -4.09 -10.72
C VAL A 18 -9.99 -3.81 -9.94
N ASP A 19 -11.11 -4.38 -10.41
CA ASP A 19 -12.41 -4.23 -9.77
C ASP A 19 -12.84 -5.56 -9.12
N PHE A 20 -13.10 -5.51 -7.81
CA PHE A 20 -13.58 -6.68 -7.06
C PHE A 20 -14.91 -7.21 -7.61
N ARG A 21 -15.82 -6.32 -8.02
CA ARG A 21 -17.11 -6.75 -8.60
C ARG A 21 -16.89 -7.48 -9.91
N GLN A 22 -15.97 -6.99 -10.75
CA GLN A 22 -15.60 -7.68 -11.99
C GLN A 22 -15.03 -9.08 -11.71
N LEU A 23 -14.12 -9.20 -10.74
CA LEU A 23 -13.56 -10.49 -10.33
C LEU A 23 -14.64 -11.46 -9.83
N ALA A 24 -15.62 -10.95 -9.09
CA ALA A 24 -16.74 -11.76 -8.62
C ALA A 24 -17.64 -12.26 -9.76
N HIS A 25 -17.97 -11.39 -10.72
CA HIS A 25 -18.70 -11.77 -11.93
C HIS A 25 -17.90 -12.75 -12.83
N GLN A 26 -16.58 -12.84 -12.66
CA GLN A 26 -15.71 -13.83 -13.31
C GLN A 26 -15.61 -15.17 -12.55
N GLY A 27 -16.30 -15.31 -11.41
CA GLY A 27 -16.37 -16.55 -10.64
C GLY A 27 -15.54 -16.58 -9.36
N ILE A 28 -14.91 -15.47 -8.95
CA ILE A 28 -14.23 -15.38 -7.66
C ILE A 28 -15.25 -15.14 -6.54
N THR A 29 -15.30 -16.00 -5.54
CA THR A 29 -16.07 -15.71 -4.32
C THR A 29 -15.27 -14.78 -3.42
N LEU A 30 -15.71 -13.54 -3.32
CA LEU A 30 -15.15 -12.59 -2.35
C LEU A 30 -15.67 -12.91 -0.95
N VAL A 31 -14.80 -12.76 0.04
CA VAL A 31 -15.13 -12.97 1.46
C VAL A 31 -14.60 -11.79 2.28
N GLY A 32 -15.15 -11.62 3.48
CA GLY A 32 -14.63 -10.64 4.44
C GLY A 32 -13.26 -11.04 5.00
N GLN A 33 -12.73 -10.22 5.90
CA GLN A 33 -11.45 -10.50 6.53
C GLN A 33 -11.49 -11.84 7.27
N THR A 34 -10.49 -12.70 7.04
CA THR A 34 -10.35 -13.96 7.79
C THR A 34 -10.20 -13.67 9.28
N HIS A 35 -11.16 -14.16 10.07
CA HIS A 35 -11.20 -14.01 11.51
C HIS A 35 -10.45 -15.15 12.22
N GLY A 36 -10.57 -16.37 11.69
CA GLY A 36 -9.96 -17.55 12.29
C GLY A 36 -10.14 -18.80 11.45
N PHE A 37 -9.57 -19.89 11.95
CA PHE A 37 -9.70 -21.22 11.39
C PHE A 37 -9.91 -22.21 12.55
N THR A 38 -11.03 -22.93 12.54
CA THR A 38 -11.37 -23.89 13.59
C THR A 38 -12.03 -25.12 12.97
N GLU A 39 -11.63 -26.31 13.41
CA GLU A 39 -12.23 -27.58 13.00
C GLU A 39 -12.35 -27.78 11.46
N GLY A 40 -11.35 -27.34 10.69
CA GLY A 40 -11.37 -27.46 9.23
C GLY A 40 -12.11 -26.33 8.50
N LYS A 41 -12.70 -25.38 9.23
CA LYS A 41 -13.48 -24.29 8.69
C LYS A 41 -12.77 -22.94 8.82
N ALA A 42 -12.72 -22.20 7.72
CA ALA A 42 -12.32 -20.80 7.72
C ALA A 42 -13.51 -19.91 8.10
N VAL A 43 -13.30 -18.98 9.03
CA VAL A 43 -14.32 -18.03 9.50
C VAL A 43 -13.95 -16.64 9.02
N PHE A 44 -14.91 -15.92 8.44
CA PHE A 44 -14.74 -14.58 7.88
C PHE A 44 -15.63 -13.57 8.61
N ARG A 45 -15.14 -12.34 8.72
CA ARG A 45 -15.94 -11.23 9.25
C ARG A 45 -17.02 -10.83 8.25
N ALA A 46 -18.16 -10.35 8.74
CA ALA A 46 -19.22 -9.76 7.91
C ALA A 46 -18.90 -8.30 7.52
N ASP A 47 -17.70 -8.06 6.98
CA ASP A 47 -17.17 -6.71 6.68
C ASP A 47 -16.87 -6.48 5.19
N LEU A 48 -17.16 -7.45 4.32
CA LEU A 48 -16.87 -7.38 2.89
C LEU A 48 -17.54 -6.17 2.20
N ALA A 49 -18.85 -6.03 2.34
CA ALA A 49 -19.62 -4.96 1.71
C ALA A 49 -19.17 -3.57 2.21
N ASP A 50 -18.93 -3.44 3.51
CA ASP A 50 -18.42 -2.19 4.09
C ASP A 50 -17.02 -1.85 3.61
N ASN A 51 -16.12 -2.84 3.51
CA ASN A 51 -14.78 -2.63 3.00
C ASN A 51 -14.78 -2.18 1.53
N ILE A 52 -15.64 -2.77 0.68
CA ILE A 52 -15.78 -2.35 -0.72
C ILE A 52 -16.36 -0.95 -0.81
N ARG A 53 -17.45 -0.65 -0.09
CA ARG A 53 -18.05 0.69 -0.07
C ARG A 53 -17.08 1.77 0.39
N LEU A 54 -16.25 1.50 1.41
CA LEU A 54 -15.21 2.42 1.86
C LEU A 54 -14.11 2.60 0.82
N GLY A 55 -13.78 1.55 0.06
CA GLY A 55 -12.90 1.59 -1.09
C GLY A 55 -13.45 2.48 -2.20
N ASP A 56 -14.71 2.26 -2.60
CA ASP A 56 -15.43 3.04 -3.62
C ASP A 56 -15.45 4.54 -3.24
N ALA A 57 -15.78 4.85 -1.97
CA ALA A 57 -15.79 6.23 -1.48
C ALA A 57 -14.39 6.89 -1.52
N SER A 58 -13.34 6.14 -1.16
CA SER A 58 -11.96 6.64 -1.22
C SER A 58 -11.49 6.87 -2.65
N TYR A 59 -11.93 6.01 -3.58
CA TYR A 59 -11.65 6.14 -5.01
C TYR A 59 -12.34 7.36 -5.61
N LEU A 60 -13.64 7.54 -5.37
CA LEU A 60 -14.39 8.72 -5.84
C LEU A 60 -13.80 10.02 -5.26
N ALA A 61 -13.44 10.05 -3.98
CA ALA A 61 -12.82 11.23 -3.36
C ALA A 61 -11.46 11.58 -4.01
N LEU A 62 -10.71 10.57 -4.48
CA LEU A 62 -9.47 10.80 -5.23
C LEU A 62 -9.75 11.41 -6.62
N LEU A 63 -10.78 10.93 -7.33
CA LEU A 63 -11.19 11.49 -8.61
C LEU A 63 -11.65 12.94 -8.44
N ASP A 64 -12.48 13.22 -7.43
CA ASP A 64 -12.95 14.58 -7.13
C ASP A 64 -11.78 15.54 -6.84
N ALA A 65 -10.77 15.09 -6.09
CA ALA A 65 -9.57 15.88 -5.82
C ALA A 65 -8.72 16.14 -7.07
N ALA A 66 -8.69 15.19 -8.02
CA ALA A 66 -8.02 15.37 -9.30
C ALA A 66 -8.75 16.39 -10.19
N ASP A 67 -10.07 16.26 -10.30
CA ASP A 67 -10.93 17.19 -11.06
C ASP A 67 -10.84 18.61 -10.50
N GLU A 68 -10.86 18.76 -9.17
CA GLU A 68 -10.69 20.05 -8.50
C GLU A 68 -9.30 20.66 -8.79
N TYR A 69 -8.25 19.85 -8.79
CA TYR A 69 -6.90 20.30 -9.13
C TYR A 69 -6.82 20.77 -10.59
N ILE A 70 -7.41 20.04 -11.53
CA ILE A 70 -7.47 20.38 -12.96
C ILE A 70 -8.15 21.75 -13.14
N ALA A 71 -9.31 21.93 -12.52
CA ALA A 71 -10.07 23.18 -12.59
C ALA A 71 -9.28 24.35 -11.99
N ARG A 72 -8.68 24.17 -10.81
CA ARG A 72 -7.88 25.22 -10.13
C ARG A 72 -6.65 25.66 -10.91
N ASN A 73 -6.06 24.76 -11.70
CA ASN A 73 -4.84 25.03 -12.45
C ASN A 73 -5.09 25.30 -13.95
N GLY A 74 -6.34 25.28 -14.40
CA GLY A 74 -6.70 25.50 -15.80
C GLY A 74 -6.09 24.48 -16.76
N LEU A 75 -5.93 23.23 -16.32
CA LEU A 75 -5.34 22.18 -17.15
C LEU A 75 -6.35 21.69 -18.19
N SER A 76 -5.89 21.50 -19.43
CA SER A 76 -6.70 20.94 -20.52
C SER A 76 -6.46 19.43 -20.61
N LEU A 77 -7.29 18.66 -19.91
CA LEU A 77 -7.27 17.20 -19.92
C LEU A 77 -8.67 16.68 -20.32
N PRO A 78 -8.77 15.52 -21.00
CA PRO A 78 -10.05 14.92 -21.34
C PRO A 78 -10.80 14.46 -20.08
N GLU A 79 -12.13 14.53 -20.12
CA GLU A 79 -12.99 13.94 -19.10
C GLU A 79 -13.03 12.41 -19.22
N GLU A 80 -13.23 11.72 -18.10
CA GLU A 80 -13.34 10.26 -18.02
C GLU A 80 -14.56 9.88 -17.15
N PRO A 81 -15.81 10.13 -17.62
CA PRO A 81 -17.01 9.83 -16.84
C PRO A 81 -17.14 8.35 -16.51
N GLU A 82 -16.60 7.47 -17.35
CA GLU A 82 -16.60 6.03 -17.15
C GLU A 82 -15.85 5.55 -15.91
N ALA A 83 -14.88 6.34 -15.43
CA ALA A 83 -14.18 6.06 -14.19
C ALA A 83 -15.13 6.00 -12.98
N ARG A 84 -16.34 6.57 -13.07
CA ARG A 84 -17.32 6.65 -11.98
C ARG A 84 -18.44 5.61 -12.08
N PHE A 85 -18.43 4.74 -13.10
CA PHE A 85 -19.41 3.66 -13.21
C PHE A 85 -18.95 2.42 -12.43
N PHE A 86 -19.82 1.92 -11.56
CA PHE A 86 -19.62 0.66 -10.85
C PHE A 86 -20.51 -0.43 -11.41
N LEU A 87 -19.99 -1.65 -11.46
CA LEU A 87 -20.78 -2.84 -11.76
C LEU A 87 -21.82 -3.10 -10.65
N PRO A 88 -22.91 -3.83 -10.95
CA PRO A 88 -23.84 -4.29 -9.92
C PRO A 88 -23.15 -5.15 -8.85
N ASP A 89 -23.61 -5.04 -7.61
CA ASP A 89 -23.11 -5.86 -6.51
C ASP A 89 -23.41 -7.35 -6.79
N PRO A 90 -22.40 -8.24 -6.73
CA PRO A 90 -22.59 -9.68 -6.88
C PRO A 90 -23.19 -10.31 -5.61
N ASP A 91 -23.66 -11.55 -5.72
CA ASP A 91 -24.29 -12.28 -4.61
C ASP A 91 -23.39 -12.37 -3.36
N CYS A 92 -22.08 -12.53 -3.53
CA CYS A 92 -21.15 -12.58 -2.39
C CYS A 92 -21.06 -11.27 -1.60
N LEU A 93 -21.49 -10.13 -2.15
CA LEU A 93 -21.57 -8.86 -1.43
C LEU A 93 -22.90 -8.69 -0.70
N THR A 94 -24.00 -9.18 -1.28
CA THR A 94 -25.35 -9.07 -0.69
C THR A 94 -25.63 -10.20 0.32
N GLN A 95 -25.01 -11.35 0.12
CA GLN A 95 -25.09 -12.56 0.96
C GLN A 95 -23.68 -13.08 1.24
N PRO A 96 -22.90 -12.38 2.10
CA PRO A 96 -21.50 -12.71 2.32
C PRO A 96 -21.34 -14.05 3.05
N LEU A 97 -20.41 -14.86 2.55
CA LEU A 97 -20.01 -16.10 3.20
C LEU A 97 -19.23 -15.78 4.50
N THR A 98 -19.71 -16.27 5.63
CA THR A 98 -19.09 -16.07 6.95
C THR A 98 -18.29 -17.28 7.44
N GLU A 99 -18.52 -18.45 6.85
CA GLU A 99 -17.82 -19.69 7.18
C GLU A 99 -17.67 -20.57 5.93
N LEU A 100 -16.52 -21.23 5.79
CA LEU A 100 -16.25 -22.20 4.73
C LEU A 100 -15.54 -23.43 5.28
N ASP A 101 -16.17 -24.59 5.22
CA ASP A 101 -15.49 -25.88 5.38
C ASP A 101 -14.62 -26.13 4.14
N LEU A 102 -13.30 -26.11 4.34
CA LEU A 102 -12.35 -26.18 3.23
C LEU A 102 -12.38 -27.55 2.53
N ALA A 103 -12.55 -28.63 3.29
CA ALA A 103 -12.55 -29.98 2.74
C ALA A 103 -13.86 -30.26 1.99
N ALA A 104 -15.00 -29.89 2.58
CA ALA A 104 -16.31 -30.04 1.93
C ALA A 104 -16.43 -29.18 0.67
N ALA A 105 -15.79 -28.01 0.65
CA ALA A 105 -15.71 -27.14 -0.52
C ALA A 105 -14.68 -27.59 -1.58
N GLY A 106 -13.92 -28.68 -1.33
CA GLY A 106 -12.92 -29.19 -2.26
C GLY A 106 -11.68 -28.31 -2.40
N VAL A 107 -11.38 -27.45 -1.41
CA VAL A 107 -10.19 -26.60 -1.41
C VAL A 107 -8.96 -27.47 -1.17
N SER A 108 -8.10 -27.56 -2.20
CA SER A 108 -6.87 -28.36 -2.17
C SER A 108 -5.59 -27.52 -2.03
N CYS A 109 -5.68 -26.21 -2.24
CA CYS A 109 -4.55 -25.29 -2.21
C CYS A 109 -4.95 -23.97 -1.53
N ILE A 110 -4.06 -23.47 -0.67
CA ILE A 110 -4.16 -22.14 -0.07
C ILE A 110 -2.93 -21.34 -0.49
N ILE A 111 -3.17 -20.16 -1.07
CA ILE A 111 -2.12 -19.23 -1.47
C ILE A 111 -2.10 -18.05 -0.49
N TRP A 112 -1.02 -17.92 0.27
CA TRP A 112 -0.81 -16.80 1.19
C TRP A 112 -0.26 -15.58 0.44
N ALA A 113 -1.16 -14.71 -0.01
CA ALA A 113 -0.84 -13.44 -0.67
C ALA A 113 -1.01 -12.23 0.28
N THR A 114 -0.74 -12.40 1.57
CA THR A 114 -1.00 -11.40 2.63
C THR A 114 0.13 -10.37 2.84
N GLY A 115 1.09 -10.32 1.92
CA GLY A 115 2.24 -9.41 1.99
C GLY A 115 3.36 -9.89 2.91
N TYR A 116 4.24 -8.97 3.29
CA TYR A 116 5.42 -9.21 4.11
C TYR A 116 5.64 -8.05 5.09
N THR A 117 6.47 -8.27 6.10
CA THR A 117 6.91 -7.22 7.04
C THR A 117 8.43 -7.05 6.98
N THR A 118 8.92 -5.91 7.45
CA THR A 118 10.36 -5.66 7.57
C THR A 118 10.85 -6.14 8.93
N ASP A 119 12.00 -6.83 8.95
CA ASP A 119 12.67 -7.23 10.18
C ASP A 119 14.02 -6.51 10.25
N TYR A 120 14.14 -5.57 11.18
CA TYR A 120 15.36 -4.80 11.39
C TYR A 120 16.28 -5.37 12.49
N ARG A 121 15.90 -6.49 13.13
CA ARG A 121 16.67 -7.04 14.26
C ARG A 121 18.09 -7.45 13.91
N TRP A 122 18.41 -7.63 12.63
CA TRP A 122 19.76 -7.90 12.15
C TRP A 122 20.70 -6.68 12.26
N LEU A 123 20.17 -5.45 12.21
CA LEU A 123 20.95 -4.22 12.29
C LEU A 123 21.07 -3.78 13.76
N LYS A 124 22.26 -3.96 14.36
CA LYS A 124 22.53 -3.67 15.78
C LYS A 124 22.98 -2.23 16.00
N VAL A 125 22.03 -1.29 15.94
CA VAL A 125 22.28 0.16 16.06
C VAL A 125 21.15 0.84 16.87
N ASN A 126 21.40 2.04 17.40
CA ASN A 126 20.40 2.82 18.15
C ASN A 126 19.54 3.68 17.20
N ALA A 127 18.93 3.06 16.19
CA ALA A 127 18.17 3.72 15.14
C ALA A 127 16.66 3.40 15.15
N PHE A 128 16.16 2.69 16.17
CA PHE A 128 14.80 2.15 16.16
C PHE A 128 14.03 2.56 17.41
N ASN A 129 12.72 2.75 17.26
CA ASN A 129 11.83 3.00 18.40
C ASN A 129 11.41 1.69 19.10
N GLU A 130 10.58 1.80 20.14
CA GLU A 130 10.06 0.65 20.90
C GLU A 130 9.31 -0.37 20.04
N GLN A 131 8.69 0.08 18.94
CA GLN A 131 8.00 -0.77 17.97
C GLN A 131 8.93 -1.32 16.87
N GLN A 132 10.25 -1.22 17.04
CA GLN A 132 11.28 -1.63 16.06
C GLN A 132 11.16 -0.93 14.70
N ARG A 133 10.51 0.24 14.66
CA ARG A 133 10.43 1.06 13.44
C ARG A 133 11.65 1.99 13.36
N PRO A 134 12.25 2.15 12.16
CA PRO A 134 13.31 3.12 11.92
C PRO A 134 12.94 4.53 12.38
N GLN A 135 13.77 5.13 13.23
CA GLN A 135 13.73 6.54 13.56
C GLN A 135 14.56 7.30 12.51
N HIS A 136 13.88 8.10 11.69
CA HIS A 136 14.52 8.86 10.63
C HIS A 136 13.75 10.13 10.28
N HIS A 137 14.45 11.06 9.62
CA HIS A 137 13.84 12.14 8.87
C HIS A 137 14.20 11.99 7.40
N ARG A 138 13.20 11.73 6.54
CA ARG A 138 13.39 11.48 5.09
C ARG A 138 14.49 10.46 4.76
N GLY A 139 14.59 9.40 5.57
CA GLY A 139 15.57 8.33 5.39
C GLY A 139 16.93 8.56 6.07
N VAL A 140 17.20 9.75 6.63
CA VAL A 140 18.39 9.97 7.47
C VAL A 140 18.09 9.51 8.89
N SER A 141 18.84 8.54 9.40
CA SER A 141 18.61 7.98 10.74
C SER A 141 19.01 8.93 11.86
N SER A 142 18.48 8.70 13.06
CA SER A 142 19.03 9.23 14.31
C SER A 142 20.47 8.74 14.58
N GLU A 143 20.83 7.54 14.12
CA GLU A 143 22.19 7.00 14.24
C GLU A 143 23.08 7.50 13.07
N PRO A 144 24.20 8.18 13.34
CA PRO A 144 25.11 8.63 12.29
C PRO A 144 25.63 7.48 11.42
N GLY A 145 25.61 7.68 10.09
CA GLY A 145 26.07 6.67 9.14
C GLY A 145 25.03 5.60 8.78
N VAL A 146 23.84 5.62 9.39
CA VAL A 146 22.72 4.74 9.02
C VAL A 146 21.69 5.54 8.21
N TYR A 147 21.20 4.94 7.12
CA TYR A 147 20.20 5.55 6.26
C TYR A 147 19.19 4.49 5.80
N PHE A 148 17.94 4.89 5.63
CA PHE A 148 16.84 4.05 5.20
C PHE A 148 16.27 4.56 3.88
N LEU A 149 16.21 3.70 2.88
CA LEU A 149 15.66 4.00 1.55
C LEU A 149 14.51 3.04 1.25
N GLY A 150 13.51 3.51 0.51
CA GLY A 150 12.38 2.68 0.08
C GLY A 150 11.29 2.51 1.14
N LEU A 151 11.34 3.27 2.24
CA LEU A 151 10.27 3.27 3.24
C LEU A 151 9.04 4.05 2.72
N PRO A 152 7.83 3.72 3.22
CA PRO A 152 6.64 4.52 2.96
C PRO A 152 6.85 5.98 3.39
N TRP A 153 6.38 6.91 2.57
CA TRP A 153 6.29 8.34 2.93
C TRP A 153 7.62 8.99 3.37
N LEU A 154 8.74 8.68 2.71
CA LEU A 154 10.01 9.39 2.97
C LEU A 154 9.90 10.86 2.53
N SER A 155 10.01 11.15 1.23
CA SER A 155 9.72 12.48 0.70
C SER A 155 8.32 12.58 0.10
N ARG A 156 7.73 11.45 -0.31
CA ARG A 156 6.49 11.41 -1.08
C ARG A 156 5.82 10.03 -1.02
N ARG A 157 4.57 9.96 -1.49
CA ARG A 157 3.84 8.68 -1.65
C ARG A 157 4.58 7.66 -2.51
N GLY A 158 5.35 8.14 -3.51
CA GLY A 158 6.14 7.33 -4.43
C GLY A 158 7.42 6.69 -3.84
N SER A 159 7.77 6.95 -2.58
CA SER A 159 9.07 6.56 -1.99
C SER A 159 9.33 5.04 -1.98
N THR A 160 8.28 4.21 -1.93
CA THR A 160 8.39 2.74 -1.94
C THR A 160 8.43 2.15 -3.35
N PHE A 161 8.19 2.94 -4.39
CA PHE A 161 8.05 2.44 -5.76
C PHE A 161 9.30 2.70 -6.58
N ILE A 162 9.65 1.77 -7.48
CA ILE A 162 10.81 1.88 -8.38
C ILE A 162 10.82 3.22 -9.15
N TRP A 163 9.64 3.66 -9.62
CA TRP A 163 9.49 4.93 -10.34
C TRP A 163 9.76 6.18 -9.46
N GLY A 164 9.54 6.11 -8.15
CA GLY A 164 9.60 7.27 -7.25
C GLY A 164 10.82 7.31 -6.32
N VAL A 165 11.40 6.15 -5.99
CA VAL A 165 12.46 5.98 -4.97
C VAL A 165 13.73 6.77 -5.28
N TRP A 166 13.99 7.09 -6.55
CA TRP A 166 15.20 7.80 -6.98
C TRP A 166 15.34 9.18 -6.34
N HIS A 167 14.22 9.86 -6.04
CA HIS A 167 14.25 11.16 -5.36
C HIS A 167 14.82 11.05 -3.94
N ASP A 168 14.41 10.02 -3.20
CA ASP A 168 14.92 9.75 -1.86
C ASP A 168 16.36 9.26 -1.90
N ALA A 169 16.70 8.43 -2.89
CA ALA A 169 18.06 7.94 -3.10
C ALA A 169 19.04 9.11 -3.35
N LYS A 170 18.67 10.06 -4.22
CA LYS A 170 19.46 11.26 -4.46
C LYS A 170 19.64 12.07 -3.18
N TYR A 171 18.55 12.32 -2.45
CA TYR A 171 18.61 13.10 -1.21
C TYR A 171 19.55 12.44 -0.18
N ILE A 172 19.41 11.13 0.04
CA ILE A 172 20.26 10.38 0.97
C ILE A 172 21.73 10.42 0.54
N ALA A 173 22.02 10.27 -0.76
CA ALA A 173 23.38 10.37 -1.28
C ALA A 173 24.01 11.74 -0.99
N ASP A 174 23.25 12.83 -1.21
CA ASP A 174 23.71 14.19 -0.90
C ASP A 174 24.01 14.34 0.62
N GLN A 175 23.16 13.78 1.49
CA GLN A 175 23.38 13.79 2.95
C GLN A 175 24.62 12.99 3.38
N ILE A 176 24.88 11.84 2.76
CA ILE A 176 26.08 11.04 3.01
C ILE A 176 27.34 11.85 2.66
N VAL A 177 27.35 12.52 1.51
CA VAL A 177 28.49 13.34 1.07
C VAL A 177 28.75 14.49 2.05
N ILE A 178 27.69 15.22 2.44
CA ILE A 178 27.79 16.32 3.41
C ILE A 178 28.37 15.83 4.74
N GLN A 179 27.84 14.75 5.31
CA GLN A 179 28.34 14.22 6.59
C GLN A 179 29.80 13.77 6.50
N ARG A 180 30.19 13.12 5.40
CA ARG A 180 31.60 12.72 5.17
C ARG A 180 32.53 13.90 5.02
N GLN A 181 32.09 15.01 4.41
CA GLN A 181 32.87 16.24 4.32
C GLN A 181 33.13 16.82 5.71
N TYR A 182 32.09 16.92 6.56
CA TYR A 182 32.25 17.40 7.94
C TYR A 182 33.16 16.49 8.77
N GLN A 183 33.05 15.17 8.64
CA GLN A 183 33.92 14.23 9.35
C GLN A 183 35.40 14.34 8.95
N ARG A 184 35.67 14.72 7.70
CA ARG A 184 37.03 14.90 7.17
C ARG A 184 37.60 16.29 7.40
N TYR A 185 36.77 17.25 7.82
CA TYR A 185 37.21 18.60 8.07
C TYR A 185 38.18 18.63 9.26
N GLN A 186 39.39 19.13 9.01
CA GLN A 186 40.35 19.48 10.05
C GLN A 186 40.46 21.01 10.05
N PRO A 187 40.19 21.68 11.19
CA PRO A 187 40.38 23.12 11.27
C PRO A 187 41.86 23.42 11.07
N SER A 188 42.17 24.35 10.17
CA SER A 188 43.51 24.89 10.01
C SER A 188 43.92 25.58 11.32
N CYS A 189 45.02 25.12 11.93
CA CYS A 189 45.63 25.71 13.11
C CYS A 189 46.12 27.15 12.85
#